data_AF-A0A950QGG7-F1
#
_entry.id   AF-A0A950QGG7-F1
#
_cell.length_a   1.000
_cell.length_b   1.000
_cell.length_c   1.000
_cell.angle_alpha   90.00
_cell.angle_beta   90.00
_cell.angle_gamma   90.00
#
_symmetry.space_group_name_H-M   'P 1'
#
loop_
_entity.id
_entity.type
_entity.pdbx_description
1 polymer ?
#
loop_
_entity_poly.entity_id
_entity_poly.type
_entity_poly.pdbx_seq_one_letter_code
_entity_poly.pdbx_strand_id
1 'polypeptide(L)'
;MHQRLLRYSVGIALAVGSLFVAKLLDNPQIPLALMCTFAVLISALAGGPVAGWLSLAVSAAGFWLVPPPGDASKSSILVLWSAYVGLGCVLVEVIRHMQSERRKLLERDERLRLAGRAARIWFWEWELKRNVLRWSRENESSREQAHFREMPLDAYLKERVHPEDRDRLLTALFESAARGERLEIDYRIVEEDGSLHWLSTKGKIFENNGASVMLGMASEITTQKQAQEVRSHYRAVLGSLIEGVCYVNTAGEIQYINGAAERMLGYTPNEIEGKN
;
A
#
# COMPACT_ATOMS: atom_id res chain seq x y z
N MET A 1 22.28 -16.57 -5.14
CA MET A 1 22.96 -16.73 -6.44
C MET A 1 22.51 -17.99 -7.19
N HIS A 2 22.38 -19.14 -6.51
CA HIS A 2 21.98 -20.42 -7.11
C HIS A 2 20.61 -20.42 -7.84
N GLN A 3 19.58 -19.77 -7.28
CA GLN A 3 18.24 -19.72 -7.90
C GLN A 3 18.18 -18.94 -9.21
N ARG A 4 19.05 -17.94 -9.42
CA ARG A 4 19.11 -17.19 -10.70
C ARG A 4 19.75 -18.05 -11.78
N LEU A 5 20.84 -18.75 -11.46
CA LEU A 5 21.50 -19.69 -12.37
C LEU A 5 20.57 -20.82 -12.81
N LEU A 6 19.75 -21.35 -11.89
CA LEU A 6 18.77 -22.39 -12.16
C LEU A 6 17.66 -21.94 -13.14
N ARG A 7 17.28 -20.66 -13.11
CA ARG A 7 16.28 -20.10 -14.02
C ARG A 7 16.85 -19.87 -15.43
N TYR A 8 18.11 -19.49 -15.53
CA TYR A 8 18.79 -19.34 -16.82
C TYR A 8 19.04 -20.69 -17.50
N SER A 9 19.40 -21.73 -16.74
CA SER A 9 19.61 -23.08 -17.29
C SER A 9 18.32 -23.69 -17.85
N VAL A 10 17.16 -23.42 -17.23
CA VAL A 10 15.85 -23.85 -17.73
C VAL A 10 15.52 -23.18 -19.07
N GLY A 11 15.80 -21.87 -19.20
CA GLY A 11 15.61 -21.15 -20.46
C GLY A 11 16.46 -21.70 -21.61
N ILE A 12 17.73 -22.00 -21.33
CA ILE A 12 18.66 -22.58 -22.31
C ILE A 12 18.24 -24.02 -22.66
N ALA A 13 17.87 -24.84 -21.67
CA ALA A 13 17.44 -26.23 -21.89
C ALA A 13 16.15 -26.32 -22.73
N LEU A 14 15.20 -25.41 -22.53
CA LEU A 14 13.98 -25.33 -23.34
C LEU A 14 14.27 -24.91 -24.79
N ALA A 15 15.19 -23.97 -25.01
CA ALA A 15 15.61 -23.55 -26.35
C ALA A 15 16.38 -24.65 -27.10
N VAL A 16 17.24 -25.38 -26.40
CA VAL A 16 17.96 -26.53 -26.98
C VAL A 16 17.00 -27.71 -27.21
N GLY A 17 16.06 -27.93 -26.29
CA GLY A 17 15.03 -28.96 -26.41
C GLY A 17 14.10 -28.73 -27.60
N SER A 18 13.70 -27.48 -27.87
CA SER A 18 12.87 -27.17 -29.04
C SER A 18 13.60 -27.40 -30.37
N LEU A 19 14.90 -27.08 -30.44
CA LEU A 19 15.77 -27.38 -31.58
C LEU A 19 15.92 -28.90 -31.80
N PHE A 20 16.06 -29.67 -30.72
CA PHE A 20 16.21 -31.13 -30.77
C PHE A 20 14.91 -31.82 -31.21
N VAL A 21 13.78 -31.43 -30.64
CA VAL A 21 12.44 -31.95 -31.00
C VAL A 21 12.10 -31.61 -32.45
N ALA A 22 12.46 -30.42 -32.93
CA ALA A 22 12.25 -30.05 -34.33
C ALA A 22 13.06 -30.93 -35.30
N LYS A 23 14.28 -31.33 -34.90
CA LYS A 23 15.11 -32.26 -35.70
C LYS A 23 14.58 -33.71 -35.66
N LEU A 24 13.93 -34.10 -34.57
CA LEU A 24 13.40 -35.46 -34.37
C LEU A 24 12.07 -35.69 -35.09
N LEU A 25 11.26 -34.63 -35.27
CA LEU A 25 9.90 -34.75 -35.78
C LEU A 25 9.81 -34.93 -37.30
N ASP A 26 10.87 -34.67 -38.07
CA ASP A 26 10.93 -34.89 -39.54
C ASP A 26 9.67 -34.43 -40.31
N ASN A 27 8.97 -33.41 -39.78
CA ASN A 27 7.66 -33.00 -40.25
C ASN A 27 7.72 -31.53 -40.73
N PRO A 28 7.53 -31.26 -42.04
CA PRO A 28 7.73 -29.94 -42.63
C PRO A 28 6.66 -28.90 -42.24
N GLN A 29 5.64 -29.27 -41.46
CA GLN A 29 4.47 -28.42 -41.22
C GLN A 29 4.46 -27.64 -39.88
N ILE A 30 5.33 -27.97 -38.91
CA ILE A 30 5.51 -27.11 -37.73
C ILE A 30 6.76 -26.26 -38.00
N PRO A 31 6.63 -24.98 -38.40
CA PRO A 31 7.81 -24.19 -38.72
C PRO A 31 8.59 -24.02 -37.42
N LEU A 32 9.85 -24.49 -37.44
CA LEU A 32 10.87 -24.34 -36.39
C LEU A 32 10.80 -22.99 -35.64
N ALA A 33 10.47 -21.92 -36.37
CA ALA A 33 10.22 -20.58 -35.83
C ALA A 33 9.16 -20.53 -34.72
N LEU A 34 8.00 -21.20 -34.88
CA LEU A 34 6.93 -21.24 -33.87
C LEU A 34 7.43 -21.87 -32.57
N MET A 35 8.10 -23.02 -32.63
CA MET A 35 8.63 -23.70 -31.43
C MET A 35 9.69 -22.86 -30.73
N CYS A 36 10.56 -22.19 -31.50
CA CYS A 36 11.56 -21.28 -30.97
C CYS A 36 10.92 -20.03 -30.31
N THR A 37 9.85 -19.46 -30.88
CA THR A 37 9.15 -18.32 -30.26
C THR A 37 8.49 -18.71 -28.93
N PHE A 38 7.92 -19.92 -28.84
CA PHE A 38 7.39 -20.44 -27.58
C PHE A 38 8.48 -20.66 -26.54
N ALA A 39 9.65 -21.15 -26.93
CA ALA A 39 10.80 -21.29 -26.02
C ALA A 39 11.28 -19.94 -25.47
N VAL A 40 11.36 -18.90 -26.33
CA VAL A 40 11.70 -17.52 -25.91
C VAL A 40 10.68 -16.99 -24.91
N LEU A 41 9.39 -17.21 -25.17
CA LEU A 41 8.30 -16.74 -24.32
C LEU A 41 8.30 -17.44 -22.95
N ILE A 42 8.44 -18.76 -22.91
CA ILE A 42 8.50 -19.54 -21.67
C ILE A 42 9.76 -19.17 -20.88
N SER A 43 10.91 -19.01 -21.54
CA SER A 43 12.15 -18.57 -20.91
C SER A 43 12.03 -17.16 -20.30
N ALA A 44 11.41 -16.22 -21.02
CA ALA A 44 11.16 -14.86 -20.52
C ALA A 44 10.20 -14.84 -19.32
N LEU A 45 9.18 -15.70 -19.31
CA LEU A 45 8.23 -15.82 -18.21
C LEU A 45 8.86 -16.48 -16.96
N ALA A 46 9.60 -17.57 -17.12
CA ALA A 46 10.17 -18.33 -16.00
C ALA A 46 11.46 -17.69 -15.44
N GLY A 47 12.30 -17.13 -16.31
CA GLY A 47 13.63 -16.61 -15.98
C GLY A 47 13.78 -15.09 -16.06
N GLY A 48 12.73 -14.37 -16.46
CA GLY A 48 12.77 -12.93 -16.66
C GLY A 48 13.39 -12.51 -18.00
N PRO A 49 13.50 -11.19 -18.26
CA PRO A 49 13.82 -10.67 -19.58
C PRO A 49 15.21 -11.10 -20.08
N VAL A 50 16.21 -11.25 -19.20
CA VAL A 50 17.55 -11.72 -19.57
C VAL A 50 17.53 -13.16 -20.10
N ALA A 51 16.72 -14.03 -19.50
CA ALA A 51 16.56 -15.41 -19.98
C ALA A 51 15.83 -15.46 -21.34
N GLY A 52 14.86 -14.57 -21.54
CA GLY A 52 14.21 -14.36 -22.84
C GLY A 52 15.18 -13.95 -23.94
N TRP A 53 16.02 -12.95 -23.67
CA TRP A 53 17.06 -12.49 -24.61
C TRP A 53 18.09 -13.59 -24.93
N LEU A 54 18.51 -14.38 -23.93
CA LEU A 54 19.43 -15.51 -24.13
C LEU A 54 18.80 -16.60 -25.00
N SER A 55 17.54 -16.95 -24.74
CA SER A 55 16.80 -17.91 -25.58
C SER A 55 16.64 -17.39 -27.01
N LEU A 56 16.38 -16.09 -27.19
CA LEU A 56 16.23 -15.49 -28.51
C LEU A 56 17.54 -15.57 -29.29
N ALA A 57 18.67 -15.27 -28.65
CA ALA A 57 19.99 -15.35 -29.25
C ALA A 57 20.35 -16.80 -29.66
N VAL A 58 20.09 -17.77 -28.78
CA VAL A 58 20.35 -19.20 -29.05
C VAL A 58 19.48 -19.71 -30.20
N SER A 59 18.18 -19.39 -30.21
CA SER A 59 17.28 -19.80 -31.28
C SER A 59 17.58 -19.10 -32.61
N ALA A 60 17.96 -17.82 -32.59
CA ALA A 60 18.37 -17.09 -33.79
C ALA A 60 19.67 -17.65 -34.40
N ALA A 61 20.63 -18.07 -33.56
CA ALA A 61 21.85 -18.75 -34.00
C ALA A 61 21.56 -20.17 -34.53
N GLY A 62 20.67 -20.92 -33.88
CA GLY A 62 20.26 -22.26 -34.30
C GLY A 62 19.61 -22.29 -35.69
N PHE A 63 18.83 -21.25 -36.03
CA PHE A 63 18.24 -21.10 -37.36
C PHE A 63 19.27 -20.97 -38.50
N TRP A 64 20.47 -20.45 -38.22
CA TRP A 64 21.55 -20.37 -39.21
C TRP A 64 22.29 -21.70 -39.38
N LEU A 65 22.33 -22.52 -38.32
CA LEU A 65 22.96 -23.85 -38.33
C LEU A 65 22.08 -24.92 -39.00
N VAL A 66 20.76 -24.77 -38.92
CA VAL A 66 19.77 -25.72 -39.48
C VAL A 66 18.80 -24.93 -40.37
N PRO A 67 19.13 -24.75 -41.67
CA PRO A 67 18.23 -24.08 -42.60
C PRO A 67 16.93 -24.90 -42.78
N PRO A 68 15.78 -24.24 -42.97
CA PRO A 68 14.52 -24.93 -43.18
C PRO A 68 14.58 -25.80 -44.46
N PRO A 69 14.00 -27.02 -44.45
CA PRO A 69 13.99 -27.89 -45.61
C PRO A 69 13.10 -27.29 -46.73
N GLY A 70 13.66 -27.20 -47.95
CA GLY A 70 12.96 -26.76 -49.16
C GLY A 70 13.81 -25.84 -50.04
N ASP A 71 13.44 -25.70 -51.33
CA ASP A 71 14.07 -24.81 -52.32
C ASP A 71 13.70 -23.33 -52.09
N ALA A 72 13.68 -22.88 -50.83
CA ALA A 72 13.38 -21.51 -50.50
C ALA A 72 14.53 -20.59 -50.92
N SER A 73 14.20 -19.51 -51.62
CA SER A 73 15.18 -18.47 -51.95
C SER A 73 15.81 -17.88 -50.68
N LYS A 74 17.10 -17.53 -50.73
CA LYS A 74 17.82 -16.87 -49.63
C LYS A 74 17.08 -15.64 -49.09
N SER A 75 16.38 -14.89 -49.96
CA SER A 75 15.59 -13.73 -49.57
C SER A 75 14.39 -14.11 -48.69
N SER A 76 13.68 -15.19 -49.00
CA SER A 76 12.54 -15.69 -48.21
C SER A 76 12.98 -16.14 -46.81
N ILE A 77 14.15 -16.79 -46.71
CA ILE A 77 14.73 -17.21 -45.43
C ILE A 77 15.09 -15.99 -44.56
N LEU A 78 15.67 -14.95 -45.17
CA LEU A 78 16.02 -13.69 -44.46
C LEU A 78 14.78 -12.95 -43.93
N VAL A 79 13.67 -12.93 -44.69
CA VAL A 79 12.42 -12.30 -44.25
C VAL A 79 11.77 -13.06 -43.09
N LEU A 80 11.76 -14.40 -43.13
CA LEU A 80 11.25 -15.21 -42.02
C LEU A 80 12.10 -15.06 -40.76
N TRP A 81 13.42 -14.96 -40.92
CA TRP A 81 14.35 -14.75 -39.81
C TRP A 81 14.18 -13.37 -39.17
N SER A 82 14.06 -12.30 -39.96
CA SER A 82 13.84 -10.95 -39.43
C SER A 82 12.49 -10.81 -38.73
N ALA A 83 11.44 -11.44 -39.26
CA ALA A 83 10.14 -11.51 -38.61
C ALA A 83 10.20 -12.27 -37.27
N TYR A 84 10.93 -13.39 -37.22
CA TYR A 84 11.16 -14.15 -35.99
C TYR A 84 11.89 -13.34 -34.92
N VAL A 85 13.01 -12.70 -35.29
CA VAL A 85 13.80 -11.87 -34.35
C VAL A 85 12.97 -10.68 -33.89
N GLY A 86 12.25 -10.02 -34.81
CA GLY A 86 11.36 -8.91 -34.49
C GLY A 86 10.27 -9.28 -33.49
N LEU A 87 9.56 -10.40 -33.72
CA LEU A 87 8.53 -10.90 -32.82
C LEU A 87 9.11 -11.29 -31.44
N GLY A 88 10.27 -11.95 -31.43
CA GLY A 88 10.98 -12.29 -30.20
C GLY A 88 11.37 -11.06 -29.37
N CYS A 89 11.91 -10.02 -30.02
CA CYS A 89 12.24 -8.75 -29.37
C CYS A 89 10.99 -8.10 -28.75
N VAL A 90 9.88 -8.03 -29.50
CA VAL A 90 8.62 -7.46 -29.01
C VAL A 90 8.09 -8.24 -27.81
N LEU A 91 8.10 -9.58 -27.86
CA LEU A 91 7.63 -10.42 -26.74
C LEU A 91 8.45 -10.20 -25.47
N VAL A 92 9.78 -10.18 -25.59
CA VAL A 92 10.66 -9.94 -24.43
C VAL A 92 10.45 -8.54 -23.87
N GLU A 93 10.26 -7.54 -24.74
CA GLU A 93 10.00 -6.16 -24.35
C GLU A 93 8.66 -5.99 -23.63
N VAL A 94 7.59 -6.59 -24.14
CA VAL A 94 6.27 -6.58 -23.49
C VAL A 94 6.32 -7.26 -22.12
N ILE A 95 7.01 -8.40 -21.99
CA ILE A 95 7.16 -9.09 -20.70
C ILE A 95 7.97 -8.22 -19.73
N ARG A 96 9.04 -7.58 -20.20
CA ARG A 96 9.84 -6.64 -19.41
C ARG A 96 8.97 -5.49 -18.90
N HIS A 97 8.17 -4.89 -19.78
CA HIS A 97 7.27 -3.80 -19.44
C HIS A 97 6.25 -4.22 -18.39
N MET A 98 5.53 -5.32 -18.62
CA MET A 98 4.53 -5.88 -17.69
C MET A 98 5.12 -6.19 -16.31
N GLN A 99 6.31 -6.82 -16.26
CA GLN A 99 6.98 -7.12 -14.98
C GLN A 99 7.43 -5.84 -14.26
N SER A 100 7.84 -4.80 -14.99
CA SER A 100 8.27 -3.53 -14.41
C SER A 100 7.10 -2.75 -13.80
N GLU A 101 5.96 -2.68 -14.49
CA GLU A 101 4.75 -2.01 -13.98
C GLU A 101 4.20 -2.74 -12.75
N ARG A 102 4.18 -4.07 -12.79
CA ARG A 102 3.78 -4.87 -11.62
C ARG A 102 4.70 -4.65 -10.42
N ARG A 103 6.01 -4.51 -10.64
CA ARG A 103 6.96 -4.18 -9.57
C ARG A 103 6.70 -2.80 -8.99
N LYS A 104 6.50 -1.78 -9.84
CA LYS A 104 6.17 -0.42 -9.38
C LYS A 104 4.88 -0.38 -8.56
N LEU A 105 3.87 -1.15 -8.97
CA LEU A 105 2.61 -1.27 -8.22
C LEU A 105 2.85 -1.88 -6.84
N LEU A 106 3.59 -2.99 -6.76
CA LEU A 106 3.92 -3.65 -5.50
C LEU A 106 4.78 -2.75 -4.58
N GLU A 107 5.73 -2.02 -5.14
CA GLU A 107 6.55 -1.07 -4.38
C GLU A 107 5.73 0.11 -3.86
N ARG A 108 4.79 0.64 -4.66
CA ARG A 108 3.85 1.68 -4.21
C ARG A 108 2.95 1.16 -3.10
N ASP A 109 2.39 -0.02 -3.27
CA ASP A 109 1.50 -0.65 -2.29
C ASP A 109 2.23 -0.90 -0.96
N GLU A 110 3.41 -1.52 -0.99
CA GLU A 110 4.20 -1.76 0.22
C GLU A 110 4.67 -0.44 0.86
N ARG A 111 5.02 0.58 0.07
CA ARG A 111 5.38 1.90 0.61
C ARG A 111 4.20 2.59 1.29
N LEU A 112 3.01 2.54 0.69
CA LEU A 112 1.78 3.07 1.30
C LEU A 112 1.44 2.33 2.59
N ARG A 113 1.58 1.01 2.57
CA ARG A 113 1.37 0.12 3.70
C ARG A 113 2.35 0.39 4.85
N LEU A 114 3.64 0.54 4.56
CA LEU A 114 4.65 0.90 5.56
C LEU A 114 4.43 2.31 6.14
N ALA A 115 4.04 3.27 5.31
CA ALA A 115 3.68 4.61 5.77
C ALA A 115 2.44 4.57 6.69
N GLY A 116 1.44 3.75 6.35
CA GLY A 116 0.26 3.51 7.19
C GLY A 116 0.61 2.93 8.56
N ARG A 117 1.44 1.88 8.61
CA ARG A 117 1.91 1.27 9.87
C ARG A 117 2.68 2.24 10.75
N ALA A 118 3.63 2.97 10.18
CA ALA A 118 4.44 3.92 10.93
C ALA A 118 3.59 5.06 11.53
N ALA A 119 2.52 5.45 10.83
CA ALA A 119 1.61 6.52 11.27
C ALA A 119 0.41 6.03 12.10
N ARG A 120 0.27 4.72 12.37
CA ARG A 120 -0.92 4.09 12.98
C ARG A 120 -2.23 4.54 12.30
N ILE A 121 -2.21 4.56 10.97
CA ILE A 121 -3.34 4.92 10.12
C ILE A 121 -3.99 3.64 9.59
N TRP A 122 -5.31 3.57 9.69
CA TRP A 122 -6.16 2.52 9.15
C TRP A 122 -6.99 3.07 8.00
N PHE A 123 -7.23 2.26 6.97
CA PHE A 123 -8.14 2.62 5.89
C PHE A 123 -9.48 1.93 6.11
N TRP A 124 -10.55 2.64 5.77
CA TRP A 124 -11.90 2.11 5.82
C TRP A 124 -12.70 2.52 4.60
N GLU A 125 -13.63 1.66 4.22
CA GLU A 125 -14.55 1.80 3.12
C GLU A 125 -15.95 1.48 3.62
N TRP A 126 -16.92 2.34 3.35
CA TRP A 126 -18.32 2.07 3.63
C TRP A 126 -19.11 2.09 2.34
N GLU A 127 -19.71 0.93 2.00
CA GLU A 127 -20.62 0.80 0.87
C GLU A 127 -22.05 1.14 1.33
N LEU A 128 -22.54 2.32 0.91
CA LEU A 128 -23.79 2.88 1.44
C LEU A 128 -25.02 2.02 1.11
N LYS A 129 -25.08 1.45 -0.10
CA LYS A 129 -26.24 0.66 -0.54
C LYS A 129 -26.39 -0.66 0.21
N ARG A 130 -25.28 -1.33 0.48
CA ARG A 130 -25.26 -2.63 1.16
C ARG A 130 -25.07 -2.50 2.66
N ASN A 131 -24.79 -1.29 3.15
CA ASN A 131 -24.42 -0.97 4.51
C ASN A 131 -23.27 -1.85 5.03
N VAL A 132 -22.23 -2.05 4.21
CA VAL A 132 -21.06 -2.85 4.58
C VAL A 132 -19.88 -1.91 4.85
N LEU A 133 -19.38 -1.93 6.08
CA LEU A 133 -18.15 -1.27 6.46
C LEU A 133 -17.00 -2.27 6.38
N ARG A 134 -15.96 -1.93 5.63
CA ARG A 134 -14.70 -2.66 5.53
C ARG A 134 -13.60 -1.80 6.12
N TRP A 135 -12.71 -2.38 6.92
CA TRP A 135 -11.51 -1.68 7.35
C TRP A 135 -10.34 -2.64 7.48
N SER A 136 -9.14 -2.11 7.23
CA SER A 136 -7.90 -2.84 7.49
C SER A 136 -7.42 -2.51 8.90
N ARG A 137 -7.18 -3.54 9.72
CA ARG A 137 -6.45 -3.40 10.98
C ARG A 137 -5.07 -4.01 10.82
N GLU A 138 -4.04 -3.18 10.64
CA GLU A 138 -2.70 -3.68 10.31
C GLU A 138 -1.89 -4.21 11.50
N ASN A 139 -2.51 -4.34 12.68
CA ASN A 139 -1.87 -4.89 13.88
C ASN A 139 -1.95 -6.43 14.00
N GLU A 140 -2.56 -7.14 13.04
CA GLU A 140 -2.43 -8.59 13.00
C GLU A 140 -1.08 -8.96 12.39
N SER A 141 -0.18 -9.41 13.26
CA SER A 141 1.25 -9.67 13.06
C SER A 141 1.61 -10.76 12.04
N SER A 142 0.68 -11.19 11.19
CA SER A 142 0.91 -12.24 10.19
C SER A 142 1.04 -11.63 8.79
N ARG A 143 2.12 -12.02 8.13
CA ARG A 143 2.61 -11.49 6.85
C ARG A 143 1.73 -11.87 5.65
N GLU A 144 0.57 -12.49 5.85
CA GLU A 144 -0.06 -13.33 4.81
C GLU A 144 -1.54 -13.04 4.46
N GLN A 145 -2.23 -12.14 5.15
CA GLN A 145 -3.49 -11.61 4.64
C GLN A 145 -3.80 -10.29 5.33
N ALA A 146 -3.93 -9.21 4.58
CA ALA A 146 -4.69 -8.06 5.06
C ALA A 146 -6.14 -8.54 5.19
N HIS A 147 -6.50 -9.10 6.35
CA HIS A 147 -7.88 -9.43 6.65
C HIS A 147 -8.62 -8.11 6.84
N PHE A 148 -9.22 -7.62 5.75
CA PHE A 148 -10.26 -6.62 5.87
C PHE A 148 -11.38 -7.26 6.70
N ARG A 149 -11.63 -6.69 7.88
CA ARG A 149 -12.83 -7.05 8.62
C ARG A 149 -13.98 -6.35 7.92
N GLU A 150 -15.03 -7.12 7.64
CA GLU A 150 -16.26 -6.60 7.06
C GLU A 150 -17.38 -6.81 8.06
N MET A 151 -18.14 -5.76 8.37
CA MET A 151 -19.38 -5.90 9.12
C MET A 151 -20.35 -4.77 8.75
N PRO A 152 -21.64 -4.95 9.04
CA PRO A 152 -22.59 -3.85 8.91
C PRO A 152 -22.21 -2.66 9.79
N LEU A 153 -22.47 -1.42 9.33
CA LEU A 153 -22.16 -0.22 10.11
C LEU A 153 -22.79 -0.25 11.50
N ASP A 154 -24.02 -0.76 11.61
CA ASP A 154 -24.76 -0.84 12.88
C ASP A 154 -24.09 -1.80 13.87
N ALA A 155 -23.54 -2.91 13.36
CA ALA A 155 -22.77 -3.86 14.16
C ALA A 155 -21.47 -3.22 14.65
N TYR A 156 -20.76 -2.51 13.77
CA TYR A 156 -19.55 -1.78 14.13
C TYR A 156 -19.81 -0.75 15.24
N LEU A 157 -20.86 0.06 15.11
CA LEU A 157 -21.24 1.05 16.11
C LEU A 157 -21.54 0.40 17.47
N LYS A 158 -22.23 -0.74 17.46
CA LYS A 158 -22.63 -1.44 18.69
C LYS A 158 -21.48 -2.16 19.38
N GLU A 159 -20.60 -2.80 18.63
CA GLU A 159 -19.55 -3.69 19.15
C GLU A 159 -18.24 -2.95 19.42
N ARG A 160 -17.93 -1.92 18.63
CA ARG A 160 -16.60 -1.30 18.61
C ARG A 160 -16.61 0.16 19.05
N VAL A 161 -17.71 0.88 18.89
CA VAL A 161 -17.78 2.31 19.23
C VAL A 161 -18.34 2.51 20.63
N HIS A 162 -17.71 3.41 21.38
CA HIS A 162 -18.15 3.78 22.72
C HIS A 162 -19.61 4.27 22.71
N PRO A 163 -20.47 3.84 23.67
CA PRO A 163 -21.91 4.14 23.65
C PRO A 163 -22.28 5.61 23.42
N GLU A 164 -21.56 6.53 24.05
CA GLU A 164 -21.79 7.98 23.94
C GLU A 164 -21.45 8.57 22.58
N ASP A 165 -20.61 7.90 21.78
CA ASP A 165 -20.15 8.42 20.48
C ASP A 165 -20.98 7.89 19.30
N ARG A 166 -21.83 6.88 19.52
CA ARG A 166 -22.55 6.15 18.46
C ARG A 166 -23.45 7.06 17.63
N ASP A 167 -24.34 7.79 18.29
CA ASP A 167 -25.33 8.65 17.61
C ASP A 167 -24.64 9.81 16.88
N ARG A 168 -23.59 10.36 17.49
CA ARG A 168 -22.79 11.45 16.90
C ARG A 168 -22.05 10.97 15.66
N LEU A 169 -21.43 9.79 15.70
CA LEU A 169 -20.73 9.21 14.57
C LEU A 169 -21.69 8.83 13.43
N LEU A 170 -22.82 8.22 13.77
CA LEU A 170 -23.86 7.85 12.80
C LEU A 170 -24.38 9.09 12.06
N THR A 171 -24.70 10.15 12.81
CA THR A 171 -25.19 11.42 12.26
C THR A 171 -24.15 12.03 11.32
N ALA A 172 -22.89 12.14 11.76
CA ALA A 172 -21.81 12.71 10.95
C ALA A 172 -21.58 11.93 9.65
N LEU A 173 -21.63 10.59 9.70
CA LEU A 173 -21.50 9.72 8.52
C LEU A 173 -22.60 9.98 7.51
N PHE A 174 -23.87 10.01 7.95
CA PHE A 174 -25.00 10.22 7.06
C PHE A 174 -25.10 11.65 6.53
N GLU A 175 -24.78 12.66 7.35
CA GLU A 175 -24.74 14.06 6.89
C GLU A 175 -23.65 14.28 5.84
N SER A 176 -22.44 13.77 6.10
CA SER A 176 -21.34 13.81 5.13
C SER A 176 -21.71 13.08 3.84
N ALA A 177 -22.38 11.93 3.96
CA ALA A 177 -22.85 11.17 2.82
C ALA A 177 -23.90 11.92 1.99
N ALA A 178 -24.90 12.51 2.65
CA ALA A 178 -26.00 13.21 1.99
C ALA A 178 -25.54 14.50 1.30
N ARG A 179 -24.56 15.21 1.89
CA ARG A 179 -24.03 16.47 1.35
C ARG A 179 -22.86 16.29 0.38
N GLY A 180 -22.28 15.09 0.31
CA GLY A 180 -21.03 14.84 -0.43
C GLY A 180 -19.82 15.58 0.17
N GLU A 181 -19.92 16.01 1.42
CA GLU A 181 -18.88 16.74 2.13
C GLU A 181 -17.85 15.80 2.76
N ARG A 182 -16.71 16.35 3.19
CA ARG A 182 -15.70 15.57 3.91
C ARG A 182 -16.20 15.25 5.32
N LEU A 183 -16.11 13.99 5.71
CA LEU A 183 -16.25 13.56 7.09
C LEU A 183 -14.95 13.91 7.84
N GLU A 184 -15.08 14.53 9.01
CA GLU A 184 -14.00 14.68 9.97
C GLU A 184 -14.58 14.59 11.39
N ILE A 185 -14.25 13.53 12.11
CA ILE A 185 -14.77 13.30 13.47
C ILE A 185 -13.80 12.47 14.33
N ASP A 186 -13.64 12.90 15.57
CA ASP A 186 -12.97 12.12 16.61
C ASP A 186 -14.00 11.30 17.39
N TYR A 187 -13.73 10.01 17.63
CA TYR A 187 -14.59 9.12 18.41
C TYR A 187 -13.77 8.06 19.14
N ARG A 188 -14.36 7.46 20.18
CA ARG A 188 -13.72 6.40 20.97
C ARG A 188 -14.13 5.02 20.46
N ILE A 189 -13.15 4.13 20.38
CA ILE A 189 -13.37 2.70 20.19
C ILE A 189 -13.03 1.92 21.46
N VAL A 190 -13.74 0.80 21.64
CA VAL A 190 -13.49 -0.18 22.69
C VAL A 190 -12.92 -1.43 22.05
N GLU A 191 -11.74 -1.84 22.52
CA GLU A 191 -11.07 -3.04 22.05
C GLU A 191 -11.61 -4.31 22.73
N GLU A 192 -11.26 -5.48 22.18
CA GLU A 192 -11.70 -6.78 22.74
C GLU A 192 -11.20 -7.00 24.19
N ASP A 193 -10.10 -6.36 24.56
CA ASP A 193 -9.54 -6.34 25.93
C ASP A 193 -10.21 -5.29 26.85
N GLY A 194 -11.20 -4.54 26.34
CA GLY A 194 -11.88 -3.46 27.04
C GLY A 194 -11.11 -2.14 27.09
N SER A 195 -9.93 -2.05 26.46
CA SER A 195 -9.18 -0.80 26.40
C SER A 195 -9.85 0.25 25.51
N LEU A 196 -9.77 1.51 25.93
CA LEU A 196 -10.38 2.64 25.25
C LEU A 196 -9.33 3.38 24.41
N HIS A 197 -9.60 3.55 23.12
CA HIS A 197 -8.71 4.27 22.21
C HIS A 197 -9.46 5.39 21.49
N TRP A 198 -8.79 6.51 21.27
CA TRP A 198 -9.33 7.61 20.49
C TRP A 198 -8.90 7.50 19.04
N LEU A 199 -9.87 7.56 18.14
CA LEU A 199 -9.66 7.62 16.70
C LEU A 199 -10.07 8.98 16.15
N SER A 200 -9.24 9.54 15.27
CA SER A 200 -9.64 10.63 14.38
C SER A 200 -9.89 10.04 13.00
N THR A 201 -11.10 10.16 12.47
CA THR A 201 -11.43 9.67 11.12
C THR A 201 -11.69 10.80 10.16
N LYS A 202 -11.18 10.65 8.94
CA LYS A 202 -11.45 11.53 7.81
C LYS A 202 -11.91 10.71 6.62
N GLY A 203 -13.00 11.11 5.98
CA GLY A 203 -13.58 10.37 4.87
C GLY A 203 -14.16 11.28 3.79
N LYS A 204 -14.33 10.73 2.59
CA LYS A 204 -15.03 11.40 1.49
C LYS A 204 -15.83 10.38 0.69
N ILE A 205 -16.99 10.81 0.21
CA ILE A 205 -17.80 10.02 -0.71
C ILE A 205 -17.25 10.05 -2.13
N PHE A 206 -17.31 8.90 -2.78
CA PHE A 206 -17.03 8.68 -4.18
C PHE A 206 -18.20 7.96 -4.84
N GLU A 207 -18.55 8.36 -6.05
CA GLU A 207 -19.48 7.60 -6.88
C GLU A 207 -18.71 6.62 -7.75
N ASN A 208 -19.07 5.34 -7.67
CA ASN A 208 -18.49 4.28 -8.48
C ASN A 208 -19.62 3.50 -9.17
N ASN A 209 -19.78 3.68 -10.48
CA ASN A 209 -20.73 2.94 -11.32
C ASN A 209 -22.16 2.87 -10.75
N GLY A 210 -22.64 3.99 -10.19
CA GLY A 210 -23.97 4.10 -9.59
C GLY A 210 -24.09 3.59 -8.14
N ALA A 211 -22.99 3.19 -7.51
CA ALA A 211 -22.90 2.93 -6.08
C ALA A 211 -22.07 4.03 -5.39
N SER A 212 -22.62 4.61 -4.32
CA SER A 212 -21.88 5.57 -3.49
C SER A 212 -21.08 4.80 -2.45
N VAL A 213 -19.78 5.08 -2.41
CA VAL A 213 -18.82 4.48 -1.47
C VAL A 213 -18.13 5.61 -0.72
N MET A 214 -18.11 5.55 0.60
CA MET A 214 -17.30 6.46 1.41
C MET A 214 -15.95 5.82 1.71
N LEU A 215 -14.86 6.47 1.31
CA LEU A 215 -13.50 6.03 1.60
C LEU A 215 -12.88 6.99 2.60
N GLY A 216 -12.17 6.43 3.58
CA GLY A 216 -11.51 7.24 4.58
C GLY A 216 -10.32 6.57 5.24
N MET A 217 -9.70 7.35 6.12
CA MET A 217 -8.62 6.92 6.98
C MET A 217 -8.94 7.27 8.42
N ALA A 218 -8.55 6.41 9.35
CA ALA A 218 -8.62 6.63 10.78
C ALA A 218 -7.21 6.60 11.37
N SER A 219 -6.85 7.54 12.22
CA SER A 219 -5.57 7.57 12.93
C SER A 219 -5.80 7.49 14.43
N GLU A 220 -4.96 6.73 15.13
CA GLU A 220 -4.99 6.69 16.58
C GLU A 220 -4.45 8.01 17.18
N ILE A 221 -5.25 8.66 18.03
CA ILE A 221 -4.90 9.91 18.72
C ILE A 221 -4.97 9.78 20.25
N THR A 222 -5.01 8.55 20.77
CA THR A 222 -5.11 8.24 22.21
C THR A 222 -4.05 8.98 23.03
N THR A 223 -2.77 8.88 22.64
CA THR A 223 -1.65 9.55 23.34
C THR A 223 -1.79 11.07 23.33
N GLN A 224 -2.30 11.65 22.24
CA GLN A 224 -2.50 13.09 22.13
C GLN A 224 -3.61 13.57 23.07
N LYS A 225 -4.74 12.85 23.11
CA LYS A 225 -5.87 13.18 24.01
C LYS A 225 -5.47 13.02 25.48
N GLN A 226 -4.77 11.93 25.83
CA GLN A 226 -4.26 11.73 27.20
C GLN A 226 -3.29 12.84 27.63
N ALA A 227 -2.36 13.24 26.75
CA ALA A 227 -1.45 14.35 27.05
C ALA A 227 -2.20 15.68 27.22
N GLN A 228 -3.27 15.90 26.44
CA GLN A 228 -4.11 17.08 26.56
C GLN A 228 -4.92 17.08 27.86
N GLU A 229 -5.50 15.94 28.24
CA GLU A 229 -6.23 15.78 29.50
C GLU A 229 -5.32 16.03 30.71
N VAL A 230 -4.14 15.39 30.76
CA VAL A 230 -3.16 15.61 31.83
C VAL A 230 -2.78 17.09 31.94
N ARG A 231 -2.53 17.77 30.82
CA ARG A 231 -2.23 19.21 30.81
C ARG A 231 -3.40 20.04 31.33
N SER A 232 -4.63 19.74 30.92
CA SER A 232 -5.82 20.45 31.39
C SER A 232 -6.07 20.24 32.88
N HIS A 233 -5.91 19.01 33.37
CA HIS A 233 -6.05 18.67 34.77
C HIS A 233 -5.00 19.38 35.61
N TYR A 234 -3.73 19.36 35.18
CA TYR A 234 -2.65 20.07 35.87
C TYR A 234 -2.91 21.58 35.95
N ARG A 235 -3.37 22.21 34.85
CA ARG A 235 -3.75 23.64 34.86
C ARG A 235 -4.93 23.92 35.79
N ALA A 236 -5.93 23.05 35.83
CA ALA A 236 -7.08 23.21 36.72
C ALA A 236 -6.67 23.12 38.19
N VAL A 237 -5.84 22.12 38.54
CA VAL A 237 -5.29 21.96 39.89
C VAL A 237 -4.50 23.20 40.28
N LEU A 238 -3.50 23.60 39.49
CA LEU A 238 -2.66 24.76 39.79
C LEU A 238 -3.45 26.07 39.88
N GLY A 239 -4.46 26.25 39.03
CA GLY A 239 -5.35 27.40 39.06
C GLY A 239 -6.27 27.45 40.28
N SER A 240 -6.59 26.30 40.88
CA SER A 240 -7.42 26.21 42.09
C SER A 240 -6.64 26.38 43.41
N LEU A 241 -5.32 26.30 43.36
CA LEU A 241 -4.48 26.48 44.54
C LEU A 241 -4.55 27.92 45.06
N ILE A 242 -4.66 28.05 46.38
CA ILE A 242 -4.65 29.35 47.07
C ILE A 242 -3.22 29.87 47.22
N GLU A 243 -2.24 28.98 47.31
CA GLU A 243 -0.82 29.33 47.36
C GLU A 243 -0.31 29.72 45.98
N GLY A 244 0.56 30.73 45.95
CA GLY A 244 1.27 31.14 44.75
C GLY A 244 2.29 30.08 44.35
N VAL A 245 2.15 29.53 43.15
CA VAL A 245 3.12 28.60 42.57
C VAL A 245 3.85 29.33 41.44
N CYS A 246 5.19 29.35 41.52
CA CYS A 246 6.05 29.77 40.43
C CYS A 246 6.99 28.64 40.02
N TYR A 247 7.28 28.54 38.71
CA TYR A 247 8.27 27.64 38.16
C TYR A 247 9.34 28.46 37.44
N VAL A 248 10.61 28.23 37.81
CA VAL A 248 11.78 28.93 37.27
C VAL A 248 12.70 27.95 36.55
N ASN A 249 13.39 28.42 35.53
CA ASN A 249 14.41 27.63 34.84
C ASN A 249 15.74 27.60 35.63
N THR A 250 16.74 26.88 35.12
CA THR A 250 18.08 26.79 35.73
C THR A 250 18.84 28.12 35.75
N ALA A 251 18.40 29.13 34.99
CA ALA A 251 18.96 30.48 34.97
C ALA A 251 18.24 31.45 35.94
N GLY A 252 17.20 30.99 36.64
CA GLY A 252 16.40 31.79 37.58
C GLY A 252 15.19 32.49 36.95
N GLU A 253 14.99 32.38 35.63
CA GLU A 253 13.91 33.08 34.94
C GLU A 253 12.57 32.37 35.16
N ILE A 254 11.52 33.15 35.45
CA ILE A 254 10.19 32.64 35.69
C ILE A 254 9.54 32.19 34.35
N GLN A 255 9.15 30.92 34.29
CA GLN A 255 8.49 30.30 33.13
C GLN A 255 6.99 30.09 33.32
N TYR A 256 6.53 30.06 34.57
CA TYR A 256 5.11 29.89 34.87
C TYR A 256 4.77 30.45 36.25
N ILE A 257 3.60 31.07 36.35
CA ILE A 257 2.94 31.39 37.61
C ILE A 257 1.47 31.00 37.55
N ASN A 258 0.88 30.62 38.68
CA ASN A 258 -0.56 30.39 38.77
C ASN A 258 -1.33 31.68 39.14
N GLY A 259 -2.67 31.66 39.03
CA GLY A 259 -3.50 32.83 39.31
C GLY A 259 -3.43 33.34 40.76
N ALA A 260 -3.04 32.50 41.73
CA ALA A 260 -2.77 32.95 43.09
C ALA A 260 -1.47 33.75 43.17
N ALA A 261 -0.39 33.28 42.53
CA ALA A 261 0.87 34.01 42.42
C ALA A 261 0.70 35.34 41.67
N GLU A 262 -0.14 35.40 40.63
CA GLU A 262 -0.50 36.66 39.95
C GLU A 262 -1.09 37.67 40.95
N ARG A 263 -2.07 37.25 41.76
CA ARG A 263 -2.70 38.11 42.76
C ARG A 263 -1.75 38.52 43.88
N MET A 264 -0.83 37.65 44.27
CA MET A 264 0.15 37.92 45.34
C MET A 264 1.29 38.82 44.88
N LEU A 265 1.81 38.58 43.69
CA LEU A 265 2.99 39.29 43.14
C LEU A 265 2.59 40.56 42.36
N GLY A 266 1.33 40.66 41.93
CA GLY A 266 0.81 41.83 41.21
C GLY A 266 1.24 41.90 39.75
N TYR A 267 1.79 40.82 39.20
CA TYR A 267 2.23 40.74 37.80
C TYR A 267 1.38 39.73 37.03
N THR A 268 1.12 40.03 35.76
CA THR A 268 0.44 39.09 34.85
C THR A 268 1.46 38.15 34.17
N PRO A 269 1.08 36.94 33.70
CA PRO A 269 2.01 35.99 33.08
C PRO A 269 2.82 36.59 31.92
N ASN A 270 2.20 37.50 31.16
CA ASN A 270 2.84 38.18 30.02
C ASN A 270 3.89 39.22 30.43
N GLU A 271 3.90 39.67 31.68
CA GLU A 271 4.84 40.69 32.19
C GLU A 271 6.06 40.07 32.91
N ILE A 272 6.05 38.75 33.09
CA ILE A 272 6.97 37.99 33.95
C ILE A 272 7.87 37.05 33.16
N GLU A 273 7.47 36.63 31.96
CA GLU A 273 8.31 35.80 31.08
C GLU A 273 9.68 36.46 30.88
N GLY A 274 10.75 35.84 31.41
CA GLY A 274 12.13 36.32 31.30
C GLY A 274 12.59 37.32 32.37
N LYS A 275 11.82 37.56 33.43
CA LYS A 275 12.28 38.34 34.61
C LYS A 275 12.87 37.43 35.69
N ASN A 276 13.82 38.00 36.44
CA ASN A 276 14.56 37.38 37.54
C ASN A 276 14.19 38.07 38.86
#